data_AF-A0A4Y3HTJ4-F1
#
_entry.id   AF-A0A4Y3HTJ4-F1
#
_cell.length_a   1.000
_cell.length_b   1.000
_cell.length_c   1.000
_cell.angle_alpha   90.00
_cell.angle_beta   90.00
_cell.angle_gamma   90.00
#
_symmetry.space_group_name_H-M   'P 1'
#
loop_
_entity.id
_entity.type
_entity.pdbx_description
1 polymer ?
#
loop_
_entity_poly.entity_id
_entity_poly.type
_entity_poly.pdbx_seq_one_letter_code
_entity_poly.pdbx_strand_id
1 'polypeptide(L)'
;MESGWYSILDISRLQNDTDLVESYAIIQDTKSAILNHLLQTQQQVHELEQQLYDNEASAVMEDSYIDAQILHSQQQNEMWKAELSALQEVRSIIEMLDANRDGWTIQDGAIVFYSNADKQRFEDIVTRIQVIADHQRMLTESVN
;
A
#
# COMPACT_ATOMS: atom_id res chain seq x y z
N MET A 1 11.18 7.03 -8.00
CA MET A 1 10.75 7.64 -6.73
C MET A 1 9.96 6.57 -6.01
N GLU A 2 10.58 5.96 -4.99
CA GLU A 2 9.92 5.03 -4.06
C GLU A 2 9.08 5.87 -3.08
N SER A 3 7.87 6.22 -3.48
CA SER A 3 6.88 6.82 -2.56
C SER A 3 5.91 5.72 -2.15
N GLY A 4 6.34 4.88 -1.20
CA GLY A 4 5.45 3.94 -0.50
C GLY A 4 4.63 4.65 0.57
N TRP A 5 3.63 3.96 1.15
CA TRP A 5 2.76 4.53 2.19
C TRP A 5 3.52 5.13 3.39
N TYR A 6 4.75 4.68 3.64
CA TYR A 6 5.67 5.20 4.65
C TYR A 6 6.00 6.69 4.51
N SER A 7 6.02 7.25 3.28
CA SER A 7 6.33 8.67 3.07
C SER A 7 5.18 9.59 3.48
N ILE A 8 3.98 9.05 3.67
CA ILE A 8 2.78 9.81 4.04
C ILE A 8 2.81 10.16 5.53
N LEU A 9 3.36 9.31 6.38
CA LEU A 9 3.48 9.57 7.82
C LEU A 9 4.79 10.28 8.19
N ASP A 10 5.42 10.99 7.25
CA ASP A 10 6.57 11.83 7.56
C ASP A 10 6.17 12.93 8.55
N ILE A 11 6.72 12.84 9.76
CA ILE A 11 6.43 13.75 10.86
C ILE A 11 6.84 15.19 10.53
N SER A 12 7.92 15.37 9.78
CA SER A 12 8.39 16.69 9.36
C SER A 12 7.37 17.35 8.44
N ARG A 13 6.72 16.56 7.58
CA ARG A 13 5.65 17.02 6.71
C ARG A 13 4.37 17.30 7.49
N LEU A 14 3.94 16.35 8.33
CA LEU A 14 2.74 16.50 9.18
C LEU A 14 2.82 17.72 10.10
N GLN A 15 4.01 18.08 10.58
CA GLN A 15 4.21 19.28 11.39
C GLN A 15 3.91 20.58 10.63
N ASN A 16 4.09 20.58 9.30
CA ASN A 16 3.81 21.73 8.44
C ASN A 16 2.40 21.68 7.80
N ASP A 17 1.75 20.52 7.82
CA ASP A 17 0.43 20.24 7.24
C ASP A 17 -0.67 20.27 8.31
N THR A 18 -0.80 21.40 9.01
CA THR A 18 -1.71 21.53 10.17
C THR A 18 -3.19 21.35 9.84
N ASP A 19 -3.59 21.57 8.58
CA ASP A 19 -4.96 21.35 8.11
C ASP A 19 -5.17 19.99 7.45
N LEU A 20 -4.11 19.18 7.34
CA LEU A 20 -4.05 17.85 6.76
C LEU A 20 -4.42 17.82 5.26
N VAL A 21 -4.48 18.98 4.59
CA VAL A 21 -4.84 19.09 3.18
C VAL A 21 -3.82 18.39 2.29
N GLU A 22 -2.53 18.57 2.60
CA GLU A 22 -1.46 17.93 1.84
C GLU A 22 -1.49 16.41 2.04
N SER A 23 -1.75 15.95 3.27
CA SER A 23 -1.88 14.53 3.61
C SER A 23 -3.00 13.85 2.83
N TYR A 24 -4.17 14.47 2.76
CA TYR A 24 -5.27 13.94 1.96
C TYR A 24 -4.97 13.93 0.47
N ALA A 25 -4.31 14.97 -0.05
CA ALA A 25 -3.91 15.03 -1.46
C ALA A 25 -2.94 13.89 -1.81
N ILE A 26 -1.88 13.71 -1.01
CA ILE A 26 -0.91 12.63 -1.21
C ILE A 26 -1.57 11.25 -1.12
N ILE A 27 -2.48 11.04 -0.15
CA ILE A 27 -3.22 9.76 -0.04
C ILE A 27 -4.02 9.50 -1.31
N GLN A 28 -4.71 10.52 -1.84
CA GLN A 28 -5.53 10.36 -3.03
C GLN A 28 -4.70 10.11 -4.30
N ASP A 29 -3.57 10.80 -4.44
CA ASP A 29 -2.64 10.60 -5.56
C ASP A 29 -1.99 9.21 -5.49
N THR A 30 -1.53 8.81 -4.31
CA THR A 30 -0.96 7.47 -4.07
C THR A 30 -2.00 6.38 -4.35
N LYS A 31 -3.25 6.58 -3.91
CA LYS A 31 -4.35 5.65 -4.20
C LYS A 31 -4.57 5.49 -5.70
N SER A 32 -4.61 6.61 -6.42
CA SER A 32 -4.77 6.60 -7.88
C SER A 32 -3.64 5.83 -8.57
N ALA A 33 -2.39 6.05 -8.14
CA ALA A 33 -1.24 5.34 -8.67
C ALA A 33 -1.33 3.82 -8.42
N ILE A 34 -1.63 3.40 -7.19
CA ILE A 34 -1.78 1.98 -6.85
C ILE A 34 -2.91 1.33 -7.65
N LEU A 35 -4.07 2.00 -7.79
CA LEU A 35 -5.19 1.49 -8.58
C LEU A 35 -4.83 1.33 -10.06
N ASN A 36 -4.06 2.26 -10.62
CA ASN A 36 -3.57 2.15 -11.99
C ASN A 36 -2.63 0.95 -12.15
N HIS A 37 -1.71 0.74 -11.21
CA HIS A 37 -0.83 -0.44 -11.23
C HIS A 37 -1.61 -1.75 -11.10
N LEU A 38 -2.59 -1.82 -10.19
CA LEU A 38 -3.48 -2.98 -10.07
C LEU A 38 -4.18 -3.31 -11.38
N LEU A 39 -4.73 -2.29 -12.06
CA LEU A 39 -5.40 -2.47 -13.34
C LEU A 39 -4.43 -2.99 -14.41
N GLN A 40 -3.24 -2.39 -14.52
CA GLN A 40 -2.21 -2.79 -15.48
C GLN A 40 -1.76 -4.22 -15.25
N THR A 41 -1.49 -4.60 -14.01
CA THR A 41 -1.05 -5.97 -13.68
C THR A 41 -2.15 -6.99 -13.91
N GLN A 42 -3.43 -6.65 -13.66
CA GLN A 42 -4.56 -7.53 -14.01
C GLN A 42 -4.68 -7.74 -15.52
N GLN A 43 -4.51 -6.68 -16.31
CA GLN A 43 -4.51 -6.77 -17.78
C GLN A 43 -3.37 -7.67 -18.26
N GLN A 44 -2.17 -7.49 -17.71
CA GLN A 44 -1.01 -8.32 -18.05
C GLN A 44 -1.23 -9.81 -17.73
N VAL A 45 -1.79 -10.14 -16.57
CA VAL A 45 -2.15 -11.53 -16.23
C VAL A 45 -3.11 -12.11 -17.27
N HIS A 46 -4.15 -11.36 -17.63
CA HIS A 46 -5.14 -11.81 -18.61
C HIS A 46 -4.52 -12.02 -20.01
N GLU A 47 -3.64 -11.13 -20.45
CA GLU A 47 -2.93 -11.26 -21.73
C GLU A 47 -2.02 -12.49 -21.75
N LEU A 48 -1.31 -12.76 -20.65
CA LEU A 48 -0.45 -13.94 -20.53
C LEU A 48 -1.26 -15.25 -20.48
N GLU A 49 -2.39 -15.27 -19.77
CA GLU A 49 -3.31 -16.41 -19.75
C GLU A 49 -3.87 -16.72 -21.15
N GLN A 50 -4.20 -15.68 -21.92
CA GLN A 50 -4.64 -15.86 -23.31
C GLN A 50 -3.51 -16.39 -24.20
N GLN A 51 -2.28 -15.88 -24.05
CA GLN A 51 -1.11 -16.38 -24.80
C GLN A 51 -0.82 -17.85 -24.48
N LEU A 52 -0.94 -18.26 -23.21
CA LEU A 52 -0.79 -19.66 -22.81
C LEU A 52 -1.81 -20.53 -23.53
N TYR A 53 -3.09 -20.13 -23.51
CA TYR A 53 -4.17 -20.86 -24.19
C TYR A 53 -3.91 -21.02 -25.69
N ASP A 54 -3.48 -19.95 -26.37
CA ASP A 54 -3.19 -19.98 -27.81
C ASP A 54 -1.95 -20.85 -28.14
N ASN A 55 -0.93 -20.85 -27.26
CA ASN A 55 0.27 -21.67 -27.40
C ASN A 55 -0.01 -23.16 -27.19
N GLU A 56 -0.80 -23.51 -26.18
CA GLU A 56 -1.28 -24.88 -25.93
C GLU A 56 -2.06 -25.41 -27.13
N ALA A 57 -2.94 -24.58 -27.71
CA ALA A 57 -3.67 -24.92 -28.92
C ALA A 57 -2.77 -25.11 -30.17
N SER A 58 -1.61 -24.44 -30.19
CA SER A 58 -0.66 -24.43 -31.31
C SER A 58 0.49 -25.45 -31.16
N ALA A 59 0.56 -26.20 -30.06
CA ALA A 59 1.61 -27.17 -29.72
C ALA A 59 3.04 -26.57 -29.68
N VAL A 60 3.17 -25.29 -29.31
CA VAL A 60 4.46 -24.60 -29.16
C VAL A 60 4.97 -24.74 -27.73
N MET A 61 6.13 -25.38 -27.53
CA MET A 61 6.72 -25.73 -26.21
C MET A 61 7.37 -24.54 -25.46
N GLU A 62 6.64 -23.45 -25.19
CA GLU A 62 7.14 -22.34 -24.34
C GLU A 62 6.28 -22.08 -23.08
N ASP A 63 5.43 -23.02 -22.70
CA ASP A 63 4.46 -22.88 -21.59
C ASP A 63 5.11 -22.51 -20.25
N SER A 64 6.28 -23.07 -19.94
CA SER A 64 6.97 -22.85 -18.66
C SER A 64 7.45 -21.41 -18.45
N TYR A 65 7.72 -20.67 -19.53
CA TYR A 65 8.12 -19.26 -19.46
C TYR A 65 6.91 -18.35 -19.25
N ILE A 66 5.77 -18.67 -19.87
CA ILE A 66 4.53 -17.91 -19.71
C ILE A 66 3.96 -18.14 -18.31
N ASP A 67 3.96 -19.37 -17.82
CA ASP A 67 3.55 -19.71 -16.45
C ASP A 67 4.34 -18.92 -15.39
N ALA A 68 5.66 -18.81 -15.57
CA ALA A 68 6.51 -18.03 -14.67
C ALA A 68 6.15 -16.52 -14.67
N GLN A 69 5.81 -15.98 -15.84
CA GLN A 69 5.36 -14.58 -15.95
C GLN A 69 3.98 -14.34 -15.34
N ILE A 70 3.06 -15.31 -15.49
CA ILE A 70 1.74 -15.27 -14.85
C ILE A 70 1.92 -15.24 -13.34
N LEU A 71 2.71 -16.17 -12.79
CA LEU A 71 2.98 -16.25 -11.36
C LEU A 71 3.58 -14.94 -10.82
N HIS A 72 4.60 -14.42 -11.49
CA HIS A 72 5.22 -13.15 -11.11
C HIS A 72 4.22 -11.98 -11.15
N SER A 73 3.39 -11.90 -12.19
CA SER A 73 2.37 -10.85 -12.31
C SER A 73 1.29 -10.98 -11.23
N GLN A 74 0.88 -12.20 -10.89
CA GLN A 74 -0.04 -12.45 -9.77
C GLN A 74 0.57 -12.03 -8.43
N GLN A 75 1.84 -12.30 -8.19
CA GLN A 75 2.55 -11.84 -6.99
C GLN A 75 2.63 -10.31 -6.91
N GLN A 76 2.94 -9.63 -8.02
CA GLN A 76 2.89 -8.17 -8.09
C GLN A 76 1.50 -7.63 -7.77
N ASN A 77 0.45 -8.33 -8.21
CA ASN A 77 -0.94 -7.96 -7.90
C ASN A 77 -1.21 -7.99 -6.39
N GLU A 78 -0.78 -9.07 -5.70
CA GLU A 78 -0.91 -9.19 -4.25
C GLU A 78 -0.11 -8.12 -3.50
N MET A 79 1.09 -7.77 -3.99
CA MET A 79 1.87 -6.66 -3.45
C MET A 79 1.12 -5.31 -3.55
N TRP A 80 0.52 -5.01 -4.71
CA TRP A 80 -0.25 -3.79 -4.87
C TRP A 80 -1.55 -3.76 -4.03
N LYS A 81 -2.19 -4.91 -3.80
CA LYS A 81 -3.33 -5.01 -2.87
C LYS A 81 -2.91 -4.75 -1.43
N ALA A 82 -1.74 -5.25 -1.02
CA ALA A 82 -1.19 -5.00 0.30
C ALA A 82 -0.84 -3.50 0.47
N GLU A 83 -0.21 -2.88 -0.52
CA GLU A 83 0.05 -1.42 -0.55
C GLU A 83 -1.26 -0.61 -0.41
N LEU A 84 -2.31 -0.99 -1.14
CA LEU A 84 -3.61 -0.33 -1.03
C LEU A 84 -4.21 -0.46 0.38
N SER A 85 -4.04 -1.62 1.01
CA SER A 85 -4.52 -1.87 2.37
C SER A 85 -3.75 -1.03 3.40
N ALA A 86 -2.42 -0.94 3.27
CA ALA A 86 -1.61 -0.09 4.13
C ALA A 86 -1.98 1.39 3.98
N LEU A 87 -2.22 1.84 2.75
CA LEU A 87 -2.67 3.22 2.48
C LEU A 87 -4.03 3.53 3.14
N GLN A 88 -4.95 2.57 3.23
CA GLN A 88 -6.23 2.73 3.92
C GLN A 88 -6.05 2.89 5.44
N GLU A 89 -5.11 2.17 6.04
CA GLU A 89 -4.78 2.32 7.45
C GLU A 89 -4.07 3.65 7.73
N VAL A 90 -3.15 4.08 6.85
CA VAL A 90 -2.55 5.42 6.92
C VAL A 90 -3.61 6.51 6.84
N ARG A 91 -4.58 6.37 5.94
CA ARG A 91 -5.72 7.28 5.86
C ARG A 91 -6.53 7.29 7.17
N SER A 92 -6.68 6.14 7.82
CA SER A 92 -7.38 6.05 9.11
C SER A 92 -6.65 6.82 10.23
N ILE A 93 -5.30 6.91 10.17
CA ILE A 93 -4.53 7.80 11.06
C ILE A 93 -4.88 9.25 10.76
N ILE A 94 -4.83 9.68 9.50
CA ILE A 94 -5.13 11.07 9.12
C ILE A 94 -6.56 11.46 9.53
N GLU A 95 -7.56 10.61 9.28
CA GLU A 95 -8.96 10.85 9.68
C GLU A 95 -9.12 10.92 11.21
N MET A 96 -8.35 10.13 11.97
CA MET A 96 -8.33 10.19 13.43
C MET A 96 -7.73 11.50 13.93
N LEU A 97 -6.60 11.94 13.36
CA LEU A 97 -5.96 13.22 13.69
C LEU A 97 -6.87 14.40 13.35
N ASP A 98 -7.56 14.34 12.22
CA ASP A 98 -8.47 15.38 11.75
C ASP A 98 -9.72 15.50 12.63
N ALA A 99 -10.25 14.37 13.12
CA ALA A 99 -11.42 14.35 13.99
C ALA A 99 -11.18 15.01 15.36
N ASN A 100 -9.93 15.07 15.83
CA ASN A 100 -9.57 15.66 17.12
C ASN A 100 -8.27 16.46 17.05
N ARG A 101 -8.24 17.53 16.25
CA ARG A 101 -7.04 18.36 16.00
C ARG A 101 -6.41 18.94 17.26
N ASP A 102 -7.22 19.28 18.26
CA ASP A 102 -6.74 19.80 19.55
C ASP A 102 -6.31 18.70 20.53
N GLY A 103 -6.50 17.43 20.17
CA GLY A 103 -6.21 16.25 21.00
C GLY A 103 -4.80 15.68 20.85
N TRP A 104 -4.01 16.25 19.95
CA TRP A 104 -2.64 15.81 19.68
C TRP A 104 -1.73 16.98 19.32
N THR A 105 -0.44 16.71 19.34
CA THR A 105 0.61 17.63 18.90
C THR A 105 1.82 16.84 18.43
N ILE A 106 2.76 17.49 17.76
CA ILE A 106 4.05 16.87 17.40
C ILE A 106 5.11 17.42 18.35
N GLN A 107 5.76 16.52 19.10
CA GLN A 107 6.85 16.84 20.02
C GLN A 107 8.00 15.87 19.78
N ASP A 108 9.23 16.39 19.72
CA ASP A 108 10.45 15.61 19.53
C ASP A 108 10.40 14.62 18.34
N GLY A 109 9.71 15.00 17.26
CA GLY A 109 9.57 14.16 16.07
C GLY A 109 8.60 12.99 16.23
N ALA A 110 7.70 13.03 17.21
CA ALA A 110 6.64 12.04 17.40
C ALA A 110 5.27 12.70 17.59
N ILE A 111 4.22 11.98 17.20
CA ILE A 111 2.84 12.38 17.51
C ILE A 111 2.57 12.06 18.98
N VAL A 112 2.19 13.07 19.75
CA VAL A 112 1.85 12.98 21.16
C VAL A 112 0.35 13.25 21.32
N PHE A 113 -0.35 12.32 21.94
CA PHE A 113 -1.79 12.42 22.21
C PHE A 113 -2.05 12.85 23.65
N TYR A 114 -3.00 13.75 23.85
CA TYR A 114 -3.44 14.15 25.20
C TYR A 114 -4.41 13.14 25.83
N SER A 115 -5.06 12.31 24.99
CA SER A 115 -5.99 11.26 25.40
C SER A 115 -5.36 9.88 25.25
N ASN A 116 -5.46 9.05 26.31
CA ASN A 116 -5.07 7.64 26.23
C ASN A 116 -5.93 6.85 25.22
N ALA A 117 -7.18 7.25 25.00
CA ALA A 117 -8.04 6.58 24.03
C ALA A 117 -7.56 6.83 22.59
N ASP A 118 -7.16 8.05 22.27
CA ASP A 118 -6.62 8.40 20.95
C ASP A 118 -5.25 7.76 20.73
N LYS A 119 -4.41 7.72 21.77
CA LYS A 119 -3.15 6.98 21.75
C LYS A 119 -3.36 5.48 21.45
N GLN A 120 -4.29 4.83 22.15
CA GLN A 120 -4.59 3.41 21.92
C GLN A 120 -5.08 3.18 20.49
N ARG A 121 -5.99 4.04 20.01
CA ARG A 121 -6.51 3.95 18.64
C ARG A 121 -5.40 4.09 17.59
N PHE A 122 -4.46 5.01 17.81
CA PHE A 122 -3.28 5.15 16.96
C PHE A 122 -2.43 3.87 16.96
N GLU A 123 -2.10 3.33 18.14
CA GLU A 123 -1.31 2.11 18.30
C GLU A 123 -1.99 0.89 17.64
N ASP A 124 -3.32 0.79 17.73
CA ASP A 124 -4.09 -0.27 17.07
C ASP A 124 -4.00 -0.17 15.54
N ILE A 125 -4.04 1.06 14.98
CA ILE A 125 -3.85 1.27 13.54
C ILE A 125 -2.41 0.92 13.12
N VAL A 126 -1.41 1.38 13.88
CA VAL A 126 0.01 1.07 13.63
C VAL A 126 0.25 -0.44 13.64
N THR A 127 -0.39 -1.16 14.56
CA THR A 127 -0.30 -2.63 14.62
C THR A 127 -0.84 -3.28 13.34
N ARG A 128 -1.97 -2.80 12.81
CA ARG A 128 -2.52 -3.30 11.53
C ARG A 128 -1.60 -3.01 10.36
N ILE A 129 -1.00 -1.82 10.33
CA ILE A 129 0.02 -1.45 9.33
C ILE A 129 1.22 -2.39 9.40
N GLN A 130 1.71 -2.72 10.60
CA GLN A 130 2.83 -3.66 10.79
C GLN A 130 2.50 -5.06 10.27
N VAL A 131 1.28 -5.56 10.52
CA VAL A 131 0.83 -6.85 9.98
C VAL A 131 0.83 -6.85 8.45
N ILE A 132 0.41 -5.74 7.83
CA ILE A 132 0.45 -5.59 6.37
C ILE A 132 1.91 -5.56 5.86
N ALA A 133 2.79 -4.80 6.52
CA ALA A 133 4.21 -4.73 6.17
C ALA A 133 4.90 -6.10 6.27
N ASP A 134 4.58 -6.89 7.30
CA ASP A 134 5.09 -8.25 7.45
C ASP A 134 4.60 -9.16 6.33
N HIS A 135 3.34 -9.05 5.92
CA HIS A 135 2.81 -9.78 4.77
C HIS A 135 3.54 -9.39 3.48
N GLN A 136 3.77 -8.10 3.23
CA GLN A 136 4.52 -7.62 2.07
C GLN A 136 5.97 -8.16 2.04
N ARG A 137 6.60 -8.22 3.20
CA ARG A 137 7.94 -8.80 3.34
C ARG A 137 7.93 -10.30 3.03
N MET A 138 6.95 -11.07 3.51
CA MET A 138 6.81 -12.49 3.16
C MET A 138 6.58 -12.71 1.66
N LEU A 139 5.77 -11.88 1.01
CA LEU A 139 5.57 -11.93 -0.44
C LEU A 139 6.89 -11.70 -1.18
N THR A 140 7.72 -10.77 -0.72
CA THR A 140 9.02 -10.46 -1.32
C THR A 140 10.09 -11.53 -1.02
N GLU A 141 10.10 -12.10 0.18
CA GLU A 141 11.04 -13.16 0.58
C GLU A 141 10.73 -14.50 -0.12
N SER A 142 9.48 -14.74 -0.54
CA SER A 142 9.10 -15.91 -1.35
C SER A 142 9.63 -15.90 -2.79
N VAL A 143 10.30 -14.81 -3.19
CA VAL A 143 10.85 -14.58 -4.54
C VAL A 143 12.35 -14.90 -4.63
N ASN A 144 13.04 -15.16 -3.50
CA ASN A 144 14.47 -15.53 -3.43
C ASN A 144 14.67 -17.00 -3.05
#